data_AF-A0A9P5QZN1-F1
#
_entry.id   AF-A0A9P5QZN1-F1
#
_cell.length_a   1.000
_cell.length_b   1.000
_cell.length_c   1.000
_cell.angle_alpha   90.00
_cell.angle_beta   90.00
_cell.angle_gamma   90.00
#
_symmetry.space_group_name_H-M   'P 1'
#
loop_
_entity.id
_entity.type
_entity.pdbx_description
1 polymer ?
#
loop_
_entity_poly.entity_id
_entity_poly.type
_entity_poly.pdbx_seq_one_letter_code
_entity_poly.pdbx_strand_id
1 'polypeptide(L)'
;MRKRIKYFNFKDFDTVYYNNMLSLPVMLALSLCLEGWTSGEFNRTFAPDVRPALTVAVVLSGVSSFLISYGSAWCVRCTSSTTYSMVGALNKLPVAASGILFLGDPATAGNILGISFGFFAGLMYSYSKTDQAQKNFSLTNNSSLSTSTQSDPSSSGSRGDVIELTIPSNIPSKSTGLPLYSPNPDGKTAD
;
A
#
# COMPACT_ATOMS: atom_id res chain seq x y z
N MET A 1 9.29 -1.29 1.48
CA MET A 1 9.00 -1.09 0.04
C MET A 1 8.55 0.32 -0.31
N ARG A 2 7.38 0.82 0.13
CA ARG A 2 6.83 2.13 -0.31
C ARG A 2 7.78 3.34 -0.14
N LYS A 3 8.54 3.43 0.97
CA LYS A 3 9.55 4.50 1.18
C LYS A 3 10.71 4.46 0.17
N ARG A 4 11.13 3.26 -0.28
CA ARG A 4 12.24 3.09 -1.23
C ARG A 4 11.82 3.34 -2.69
N ILE A 5 10.58 3.00 -3.06
CA ILE A 5 10.02 3.23 -4.41
C ILE A 5 9.94 4.73 -4.72
N LYS A 6 9.54 5.56 -3.74
CA LYS A 6 9.51 7.03 -3.91
C LYS A 6 10.91 7.67 -3.99
N TYR A 7 11.92 7.03 -3.39
CA TYR A 7 13.28 7.59 -3.32
C TYR A 7 14.09 7.40 -4.61
N PHE A 8 13.78 6.35 -5.37
CA PHE A 8 14.51 6.00 -6.60
C PHE A 8 13.69 6.21 -7.89
N ASN A 9 12.49 6.81 -7.81
CA ASN A 9 11.56 6.94 -8.94
C ASN A 9 11.38 5.63 -9.73
N PHE A 10 11.34 4.49 -9.02
CA PHE A 10 11.26 3.19 -9.70
C PHE A 10 9.94 3.06 -10.46
N LYS A 11 10.05 2.64 -11.72
CA LYS A 11 8.88 2.25 -12.52
C LYS A 11 8.25 1.00 -11.88
N ASP A 12 6.94 0.82 -12.08
CA ASP A 12 6.19 -0.32 -11.52
C ASP A 12 6.84 -1.67 -11.91
N PHE A 13 7.41 -1.75 -13.11
CA PHE A 13 8.15 -2.91 -13.61
C PHE A 13 9.44 -3.20 -12.84
N ASP A 14 10.24 -2.18 -12.51
CA ASP A 14 11.52 -2.36 -11.84
C ASP A 14 11.31 -2.91 -10.43
N THR A 15 10.29 -2.41 -9.73
CA THR A 15 9.95 -2.89 -8.39
C THR A 15 9.63 -4.38 -8.39
N VAL A 16 8.94 -4.86 -9.42
CA VAL A 16 8.54 -6.27 -9.56
C VAL A 16 9.74 -7.11 -9.99
N TYR A 17 10.57 -6.61 -10.91
CA TYR A 17 11.79 -7.27 -11.35
C TYR A 17 12.76 -7.50 -10.20
N TYR A 18 13.09 -6.46 -9.42
CA TYR A 18 13.99 -6.56 -8.27
C TYR A 18 13.41 -7.44 -7.16
N ASN A 19 12.10 -7.40 -6.92
CA ASN A 19 11.47 -8.26 -5.92
C ASN A 19 11.62 -9.75 -6.28
N ASN A 20 11.28 -10.11 -7.53
CA ASN A 20 11.39 -11.50 -7.97
C ASN A 20 12.86 -11.97 -8.12
N MET A 21 13.75 -11.15 -8.67
CA MET A 21 15.18 -11.49 -8.83
C MET A 21 15.91 -11.66 -7.49
N LEU A 22 15.61 -10.82 -6.50
CA LEU A 22 16.24 -10.93 -5.18
C LEU A 22 15.68 -12.11 -4.36
N SER A 23 14.41 -12.46 -4.57
CA SER A 23 13.79 -13.63 -3.93
C SER A 23 14.30 -14.97 -4.47
N LEU A 24 14.73 -15.05 -5.74
CA LEU A 24 15.25 -16.28 -6.35
C LEU A 24 16.43 -16.92 -5.58
N PRO A 25 17.55 -16.22 -5.31
CA PRO A 25 18.68 -16.83 -4.59
C PRO A 25 18.32 -17.20 -3.15
N VAL A 26 17.45 -16.43 -2.51
CA VAL A 26 16.98 -16.71 -1.14
C VAL A 26 16.11 -17.97 -1.13
N MET A 27 15.14 -18.07 -2.04
CA MET A 27 14.29 -19.26 -2.16
C MET A 27 15.08 -20.50 -2.57
N LEU A 28 16.05 -20.37 -3.46
CA LEU A 28 16.94 -21.46 -3.86
C LEU A 28 17.77 -21.96 -2.65
N ALA A 29 18.37 -21.05 -1.90
CA ALA A 29 19.15 -21.41 -0.71
C ALA A 29 18.28 -22.08 0.36
N LEU A 30 17.07 -21.57 0.62
CA LEU A 30 16.14 -22.17 1.57
C LEU A 30 15.66 -23.55 1.11
N SER A 31 15.36 -23.72 -0.18
CA SER A 31 14.99 -25.03 -0.74
C SER A 31 16.14 -26.03 -0.59
N LEU A 32 17.39 -25.66 -0.90
CA LEU A 32 18.54 -26.56 -0.74
C LEU A 32 18.82 -26.94 0.73
N CYS A 33 18.53 -26.06 1.68
CA CYS A 33 18.73 -26.32 3.11
C CYS A 33 17.59 -27.10 3.77
N LEU A 34 16.33 -26.91 3.33
CA LEU A 34 15.13 -27.46 3.98
C LEU A 34 14.57 -28.69 3.26
N GLU A 35 14.53 -28.68 1.93
CA GLU A 35 14.24 -29.86 1.13
C GLU A 35 15.56 -30.62 0.99
N GLY A 36 15.78 -31.66 1.79
CA GLY A 36 16.93 -32.54 1.61
C GLY A 36 16.87 -33.22 0.25
N TRP A 37 17.54 -32.64 -0.77
CA TRP A 37 17.60 -33.18 -2.13
C TRP A 37 18.46 -34.44 -2.16
N THR A 38 17.89 -35.57 -1.74
CA THR A 38 18.54 -36.87 -1.85
C THR A 38 18.35 -37.44 -3.26
N SER A 39 19.40 -38.09 -3.77
CA SER A 39 19.42 -38.76 -5.07
C SER A 39 18.35 -39.86 -5.14
N GLY A 40 17.21 -39.58 -5.77
CA GLY A 40 16.09 -40.51 -5.94
C GLY A 40 14.71 -39.82 -5.93
N GLU A 41 14.55 -38.78 -5.11
CA GLU A 41 13.28 -38.06 -4.94
C GLU A 41 12.88 -37.27 -6.20
N PHE A 42 13.86 -36.81 -6.99
CA PHE A 42 13.58 -36.11 -8.25
C PHE A 42 12.81 -36.99 -9.25
N ASN A 43 13.13 -38.29 -9.32
CA ASN A 43 12.45 -39.20 -10.22
C ASN A 43 11.04 -39.59 -9.71
N ARG A 44 10.82 -39.49 -8.40
CA ARG A 44 9.54 -39.78 -7.75
C ARG A 44 8.57 -38.60 -7.84
N THR A 45 9.08 -37.38 -7.69
CA THR A 45 8.31 -36.14 -7.87
C THR A 45 8.03 -35.84 -9.35
N PHE A 46 8.99 -36.12 -10.24
CA PHE A 46 8.84 -35.97 -11.69
C PHE A 46 8.68 -37.33 -12.38
N ALA A 47 7.70 -38.12 -11.96
CA ALA A 47 7.34 -39.36 -12.65
C ALA A 47 6.91 -39.07 -14.10
N PRO A 48 7.34 -39.88 -15.09
CA PRO A 48 7.18 -39.57 -16.52
C PRO A 48 5.73 -39.33 -16.95
N ASP A 49 4.77 -39.98 -16.28
CA ASP A 49 3.34 -39.88 -16.59
C ASP A 49 2.73 -38.51 -16.23
N VAL A 50 3.25 -37.83 -15.19
CA VAL A 50 2.72 -36.54 -14.69
C VAL A 50 3.58 -35.35 -15.08
N ARG A 51 4.77 -35.57 -15.63
CA ARG A 51 5.70 -34.52 -16.08
C ARG A 51 5.04 -33.41 -16.90
N PRO A 52 4.30 -33.69 -18.00
CA PRO A 52 3.76 -32.61 -18.83
C PRO A 52 2.72 -31.77 -18.06
N ALA A 53 1.86 -32.42 -17.27
CA ALA A 53 0.85 -31.73 -16.47
C ALA A 53 1.48 -30.87 -15.36
N LEU A 54 2.51 -31.40 -14.67
CA LEU A 54 3.27 -30.65 -13.67
C LEU A 54 4.00 -29.46 -14.28
N THR A 55 4.67 -29.64 -15.42
CA THR A 55 5.36 -28.52 -16.10
C THR A 55 4.38 -27.42 -16.49
N VAL A 56 3.21 -27.77 -17.05
CA VAL A 56 2.17 -26.78 -17.37
C VAL A 56 1.67 -26.08 -16.11
N ALA A 57 1.42 -26.82 -15.02
CA ALA A 57 0.98 -26.22 -13.75
C ALA A 57 2.02 -25.26 -13.15
N VAL A 58 3.31 -25.61 -13.23
CA VAL A 58 4.42 -24.76 -12.76
C VAL A 58 4.52 -23.49 -13.62
N VAL A 59 4.44 -23.60 -14.94
CA VAL A 59 4.49 -22.43 -15.83
C VAL A 59 3.27 -21.53 -15.61
N LEU A 60 2.06 -22.10 -15.52
CA LEU A 60 0.82 -21.34 -15.32
C LEU A 60 0.79 -20.64 -13.95
N SER A 61 1.22 -21.34 -12.89
CA SER A 61 1.32 -20.75 -11.55
C SER A 61 2.41 -19.69 -11.48
N GLY A 62 3.52 -19.85 -12.20
CA GLY A 62 4.56 -18.84 -12.34
C GLY A 62 4.06 -17.56 -13.01
N VAL A 63 3.35 -17.69 -14.14
CA VAL A 63 2.72 -16.55 -14.83
C VAL A 63 1.70 -15.86 -13.92
N SER A 64 0.84 -16.64 -13.25
CA SER A 64 -0.16 -16.10 -12.31
C SER A 64 0.50 -15.35 -11.14
N SER A 65 1.59 -15.91 -10.60
CA SER A 65 2.36 -15.28 -9.52
C SER A 65 3.02 -13.97 -9.95
N PHE A 66 3.50 -13.91 -11.21
CA PHE A 66 4.03 -12.67 -11.78
C PHE A 66 2.94 -11.60 -11.90
N LEU A 67 1.74 -11.94 -12.39
CA LEU A 67 0.62 -11.01 -12.48
C LEU A 67 0.23 -10.46 -11.10
N ILE A 68 0.20 -11.31 -10.07
CA ILE A 68 -0.08 -10.89 -8.70
C ILE A 68 1.02 -9.94 -8.20
N SER A 69 2.29 -10.28 -8.39
CA SER A 69 3.42 -9.43 -7.99
C SER A 69 3.37 -8.04 -8.64
N TYR A 70 3.02 -7.99 -9.94
CA TYR A 70 2.81 -6.74 -10.67
C TYR A 70 1.63 -5.93 -10.14
N GLY A 71 0.47 -6.56 -9.98
CA GLY A 71 -0.72 -5.92 -9.42
C GLY A 71 -0.48 -5.38 -8.00
N SER A 72 0.29 -6.11 -7.19
CA SER A 72 0.67 -5.70 -5.85
C SER A 72 1.57 -4.47 -5.84
N ALA A 73 2.59 -4.42 -6.70
CA ALA A 73 3.48 -3.26 -6.80
C ALA A 73 2.71 -2.02 -7.28
N TRP A 74 1.88 -2.16 -8.31
CA TRP A 74 1.03 -1.08 -8.82
C TRP A 74 0.04 -0.59 -7.75
N CYS A 75 -0.63 -1.51 -7.05
CA CYS A 75 -1.53 -1.17 -5.95
C CYS A 75 -0.80 -0.36 -4.86
N VAL A 76 0.36 -0.80 -4.41
CA VAL A 76 1.16 -0.10 -3.37
C VAL A 76 1.66 1.27 -3.85
N ARG A 77 1.90 1.46 -5.16
CA ARG A 77 2.31 2.75 -5.73
C ARG A 77 1.15 3.74 -5.79
N CYS A 78 0.00 3.30 -6.31
CA CYS A 78 -1.21 4.11 -6.44
C CYS A 78 -1.91 4.33 -5.10
N THR A 79 -1.62 3.52 -4.07
CA THR A 79 -2.30 3.56 -2.78
C THR A 79 -1.35 3.65 -1.57
N SER A 80 -1.88 3.42 -0.35
CA SER A 80 -1.11 3.29 0.89
C SER A 80 -0.82 1.82 1.22
N SER A 81 0.30 1.55 1.90
CA SER A 81 0.67 0.19 2.37
C SER A 81 -0.39 -0.44 3.26
N THR A 82 -1.10 0.36 4.06
CA THR A 82 -2.20 -0.10 4.92
C THR A 82 -3.36 -0.66 4.10
N THR A 83 -3.71 -0.02 2.98
CA THR A 83 -4.79 -0.48 2.10
C THR A 83 -4.43 -1.77 1.38
N TYR A 84 -3.18 -1.91 0.94
CA TYR A 84 -2.72 -3.12 0.28
C TYR A 84 -2.82 -4.34 1.21
N SER A 85 -2.35 -4.23 2.46
CA SER A 85 -2.54 -5.29 3.45
C SER A 85 -4.01 -5.57 3.76
N MET A 86 -4.84 -4.53 3.81
CA MET A 86 -6.28 -4.69 4.06
C MET A 86 -7.00 -5.43 2.91
N VAL A 87 -6.72 -5.07 1.65
CA VAL A 87 -7.25 -5.79 0.48
C VAL A 87 -6.79 -7.25 0.46
N GLY A 88 -5.54 -7.50 0.87
CA GLY A 88 -5.04 -8.88 1.04
C GLY A 88 -5.83 -9.68 2.06
N ALA A 89 -6.23 -9.06 3.18
CA ALA A 89 -7.11 -9.70 4.17
C ALA A 89 -8.53 -9.91 3.63
N LEU A 90 -9.08 -8.95 2.89
CA LEU A 90 -10.42 -9.05 2.31
C LEU A 90 -10.52 -10.13 1.23
N ASN A 91 -9.49 -10.33 0.40
CA ASN A 91 -9.47 -11.38 -0.62
C ASN A 91 -9.59 -12.80 -0.02
N LYS A 92 -9.16 -12.99 1.23
CA LYS A 92 -9.29 -14.28 1.92
C LYS A 92 -10.73 -14.59 2.38
N LEU A 93 -11.58 -13.58 2.58
CA LEU A 93 -12.94 -13.79 3.10
C LEU A 93 -13.86 -14.50 2.09
N PRO A 94 -13.92 -14.11 0.79
CA PRO A 94 -14.69 -14.85 -0.21
C PRO A 94 -14.21 -16.27 -0.39
N VAL A 95 -12.88 -16.50 -0.38
CA VAL A 95 -12.30 -17.84 -0.48
C VAL A 95 -12.74 -18.70 0.71
N ALA A 96 -12.67 -18.18 1.94
CA ALA A 96 -13.14 -18.88 3.13
C ALA A 96 -14.65 -19.15 3.09
N ALA A 97 -15.45 -18.18 2.66
CA ALA A 97 -16.89 -18.36 2.49
C ALA A 97 -17.22 -19.44 1.45
N SER A 98 -16.47 -19.49 0.33
CA SER A 98 -16.63 -20.54 -0.67
C SER A 98 -16.22 -21.92 -0.17
N GLY A 99 -15.23 -22.03 0.72
CA GLY A 99 -14.85 -23.30 1.36
C GLY A 99 -15.99 -23.85 2.22
N ILE A 100 -16.63 -23.00 3.02
CA ILE A 100 -17.78 -23.42 3.85
C ILE A 100 -18.98 -23.79 2.96
N LEU A 101 -19.23 -23.02 1.89
CA LEU A 101 -20.43 -23.19 1.04
C LEU A 101 -20.32 -24.34 0.04
N PHE A 102 -19.14 -24.61 -0.51
CA PHE A 102 -18.93 -25.63 -1.55
C PHE A 102 -18.13 -26.86 -1.09
N LEU A 103 -17.22 -26.72 -0.12
CA LEU A 103 -16.37 -27.83 0.36
C LEU A 103 -16.92 -28.47 1.66
N GLY A 104 -17.99 -27.91 2.23
CA GLY A 104 -18.66 -28.49 3.41
C GLY A 104 -17.86 -28.36 4.70
N ASP A 105 -16.94 -27.39 4.80
CA ASP A 105 -16.19 -27.10 6.02
C ASP A 105 -17.14 -26.80 7.19
N PRO A 106 -16.84 -27.22 8.43
CA PRO A 106 -17.77 -27.09 9.56
C PRO A 106 -18.09 -25.62 9.82
N ALA A 107 -19.34 -25.25 9.54
CA ALA A 107 -19.87 -23.91 9.65
C ALA A 107 -20.10 -23.52 11.13
N THR A 108 -19.01 -23.27 11.85
CA THR A 108 -19.05 -22.81 13.24
C THR A 108 -19.50 -21.34 13.29
N ALA A 109 -20.30 -20.97 14.29
CA ALA A 109 -20.76 -19.59 14.49
C ALA A 109 -19.60 -18.56 14.48
N GLY A 110 -18.44 -18.94 15.02
CA GLY A 110 -17.23 -18.10 14.99
C GLY A 110 -16.71 -17.80 13.58
N ASN A 111 -16.73 -18.77 12.66
CA ASN A 111 -16.29 -18.55 11.28
C ASN A 111 -17.28 -17.62 10.55
N ILE A 112 -18.57 -17.87 10.68
CA ILE A 112 -19.62 -17.08 10.03
C ILE A 112 -19.61 -15.62 10.53
N LEU A 113 -19.50 -15.43 11.85
CA LEU A 113 -19.35 -14.10 12.45
C LEU A 113 -18.03 -13.45 12.03
N GLY A 114 -16.92 -14.19 12.00
CA GLY A 114 -15.62 -13.68 11.56
C GLY A 114 -15.64 -13.18 10.11
N ILE A 115 -16.25 -13.93 9.19
CA ILE A 115 -16.43 -13.48 7.80
C ILE A 115 -17.30 -12.22 7.75
N SER A 116 -18.40 -12.19 8.50
CA SER A 116 -19.33 -11.05 8.53
C SER A 116 -18.67 -9.77 9.07
N PHE A 117 -17.94 -9.87 10.19
CA PHE A 117 -17.17 -8.77 10.76
C PHE A 117 -16.04 -8.31 9.83
N GLY A 118 -15.37 -9.24 9.13
CA GLY A 118 -14.34 -8.91 8.15
C GLY A 118 -14.87 -8.09 6.98
N PHE A 119 -16.05 -8.46 6.45
CA PHE A 119 -16.73 -7.68 5.41
C PHE A 119 -17.17 -6.30 5.93
N PHE A 120 -17.74 -6.23 7.13
CA PHE A 120 -18.15 -4.97 7.74
C PHE A 120 -16.96 -4.01 7.95
N ALA A 121 -15.83 -4.52 8.44
CA ALA A 121 -14.59 -3.74 8.56
C ALA A 121 -14.07 -3.25 7.19
N GLY A 122 -14.19 -4.09 6.15
CA GLY A 122 -13.91 -3.73 4.75
C GLY A 122 -14.70 -2.54 4.24
N LEU A 123 -16.02 -2.56 4.50
CA LEU A 123 -16.94 -1.49 4.12
C LEU A 123 -16.64 -0.20 4.90
N MET A 124 -16.46 -0.29 6.21
CA MET A 124 -16.15 0.87 7.06
C MET A 124 -14.84 1.54 6.64
N TYR A 125 -13.82 0.74 6.31
CA TYR A 125 -12.56 1.26 5.81
C TYR A 125 -12.72 2.04 4.49
N SER A 126 -13.47 1.49 3.54
CA SER A 126 -13.73 2.16 2.27
C SER A 126 -14.46 3.48 2.49
N TYR A 127 -15.47 3.50 3.37
CA TYR A 127 -16.20 4.71 3.74
C TYR A 127 -15.30 5.79 4.34
N SER A 128 -14.48 5.44 5.33
CA SER A 128 -13.55 6.39 5.96
C SER A 128 -12.54 6.97 4.97
N LYS A 129 -12.09 6.16 4.00
CA LYS A 129 -11.09 6.57 3.03
C LYS A 129 -11.70 7.46 1.93
N THR A 130 -12.96 7.25 1.55
CA THR A 130 -13.69 8.15 0.65
C THR A 130 -13.96 9.51 1.30
N ASP A 131 -14.33 9.54 2.58
CA ASP A 131 -14.51 10.79 3.33
C ASP A 131 -13.20 11.58 3.46
N GLN A 132 -12.10 10.89 3.78
CA GLN A 132 -10.76 11.52 3.78
C GLN A 132 -10.37 12.05 2.39
N ALA A 133 -10.66 11.31 1.32
CA ALA A 133 -10.34 11.77 -0.04
C ALA A 133 -11.12 13.04 -0.42
N GLN A 134 -12.42 13.11 -0.07
CA GLN A 134 -13.26 14.28 -0.30
C GLN A 134 -12.77 15.50 0.49
N LYS A 135 -12.45 15.34 1.78
CA LYS A 135 -11.89 16.42 2.61
C LYS A 135 -10.57 16.96 2.06
N ASN A 136 -9.66 16.08 1.64
CA ASN A 136 -8.38 16.48 1.05
C ASN A 136 -8.57 17.21 -0.30
N PHE A 137 -9.55 16.77 -1.11
CA PHE A 137 -9.87 17.43 -2.38
C PHE A 137 -10.45 18.84 -2.17
N SER A 138 -11.41 18.99 -1.26
CA SER A 138 -11.99 20.30 -0.92
C SER A 138 -10.98 21.27 -0.31
N LEU A 139 -10.05 20.78 0.52
CA LEU A 139 -8.96 21.59 1.09
C LEU A 139 -7.97 22.06 0.01
N THR A 140 -7.69 21.21 -0.99
CA THR A 140 -6.83 21.56 -2.13
C THR A 140 -7.50 22.59 -3.04
N ASN A 141 -8.81 22.47 -3.29
CA ASN A 141 -9.55 23.41 -4.14
C ASN A 141 -9.70 24.81 -3.51
N ASN A 142 -9.84 24.88 -2.18
CA ASN A 142 -9.95 26.15 -1.46
C ASN A 142 -8.60 26.87 -1.29
N SER A 143 -7.48 26.14 -1.38
CA SER A 143 -6.13 26.71 -1.35
C SER A 143 -5.66 27.20 -2.73
N SER A 144 -6.17 26.64 -3.83
CA SER A 144 -5.96 27.18 -5.18
C SER A 144 -6.74 28.48 -5.46
N LEU A 145 -7.78 28.78 -4.68
CA LEU A 145 -8.60 30.01 -4.84
C LEU A 145 -8.12 31.18 -3.97
N SER A 146 -7.07 31.01 -3.15
CA SER A 146 -6.53 32.05 -2.27
C SER A 146 -5.19 32.66 -2.72
N THR A 147 -4.67 32.29 -3.90
CA THR A 147 -3.45 32.90 -4.48
C THR A 147 -3.77 33.90 -5.60
N SER A 148 -4.71 34.82 -5.36
CA SER A 148 -4.90 35.98 -6.26
C SER A 148 -5.59 37.16 -5.57
N THR A 149 -5.05 37.66 -4.46
CA THR A 149 -5.15 39.09 -4.10
C THR A 149 -4.14 39.44 -3.02
N GLN A 150 -2.86 39.55 -3.40
CA GLN A 150 -1.90 40.35 -2.65
C GLN A 150 -1.65 41.63 -3.44
N SER A 151 -2.21 42.73 -2.96
CA SER A 151 -1.81 44.10 -3.31
C SER A 151 -1.75 44.90 -2.01
N ASP A 152 -0.54 45.17 -1.55
CA ASP A 152 -0.16 46.02 -0.39
C ASP A 152 -0.53 47.53 -0.64
N PRO A 153 -0.09 48.51 0.19
CA PRO A 153 -0.61 48.88 1.51
C PRO A 153 -0.91 50.41 1.61
N SER A 154 -1.88 50.87 2.43
CA SER A 154 -1.90 52.30 2.82
C SER A 154 -2.80 52.66 4.02
N SER A 155 -2.13 53.11 5.09
CA SER A 155 -2.43 54.25 5.98
C SER A 155 -3.74 54.36 6.81
N SER A 156 -3.48 54.53 8.12
CA SER A 156 -4.06 55.53 9.05
C SER A 156 -5.28 55.16 9.93
N GLY A 157 -5.07 55.26 11.25
CA GLY A 157 -5.97 56.04 12.12
C GLY A 157 -6.82 55.33 13.19
N SER A 158 -6.32 55.40 14.44
CA SER A 158 -7.09 55.73 15.66
C SER A 158 -7.75 54.64 16.54
N ARG A 159 -7.14 54.49 17.74
CA ARG A 159 -7.69 54.40 19.11
C ARG A 159 -8.87 53.46 19.45
N GLY A 160 -8.60 52.57 20.42
CA GLY A 160 -9.58 52.00 21.35
C GLY A 160 -8.96 50.96 22.27
N ASP A 161 -8.81 51.30 23.56
CA ASP A 161 -8.30 50.46 24.66
C ASP A 161 -9.13 49.18 24.90
N VAL A 162 -8.47 48.03 25.11
CA VAL A 162 -8.79 47.08 26.19
C VAL A 162 -7.49 46.40 26.67
N ILE A 163 -7.18 46.60 27.94
CA ILE A 163 -6.13 45.91 28.70
C ILE A 163 -6.73 44.62 29.26
N GLU A 164 -6.18 43.44 28.99
CA GLU A 164 -6.29 42.32 29.94
C GLU A 164 -5.07 41.36 29.91
N LEU A 165 -4.30 41.50 31.00
CA LEU A 165 -3.41 40.57 31.71
C LEU A 165 -2.40 39.66 30.96
N THR A 166 -1.15 40.12 31.02
CA THR A 166 0.11 39.34 31.07
C THR A 166 0.18 38.42 32.30
N ILE A 167 0.56 37.13 32.15
CA ILE A 167 1.65 36.45 32.93
C ILE A 167 2.35 35.39 32.02
N PRO A 168 3.69 35.28 32.01
CA PRO A 168 4.49 34.53 31.04
C PRO A 168 5.02 33.17 31.56
N SER A 169 5.45 32.26 30.67
CA SER A 169 6.68 31.42 30.83
C SER A 169 6.89 30.40 29.69
N ASN A 170 7.87 30.71 28.83
CA ASN A 170 8.93 29.86 28.31
C ASN A 170 8.82 28.31 28.44
N ILE A 171 8.57 27.61 27.32
CA ILE A 171 9.16 26.28 27.01
C ILE A 171 9.45 26.22 25.49
N PRO A 172 10.68 25.94 25.05
CA PRO A 172 11.01 25.82 23.63
C PRO A 172 10.73 24.39 23.13
N SER A 173 9.73 24.19 22.27
CA SER A 173 9.64 22.97 21.46
C SER A 173 10.25 23.25 20.08
N LYS A 174 11.48 22.79 19.91
CA LYS A 174 12.21 22.74 18.65
C LYS A 174 11.49 21.75 17.71
N SER A 175 10.48 22.23 16.98
CA SER A 175 9.94 21.52 15.83
C SER A 175 10.82 21.82 14.63
N THR A 176 11.73 20.90 14.35
CA THR A 176 12.54 20.88 13.13
C THR A 176 11.58 20.68 11.95
N GLY A 177 11.06 21.79 11.41
CA GLY A 177 10.33 21.81 10.16
C GLY A 177 11.27 21.39 9.03
N LEU A 178 11.13 20.15 8.56
CA LEU A 178 11.62 19.75 7.25
C LEU A 178 10.85 20.59 6.20
N PRO A 179 11.52 21.34 5.30
CA PRO A 179 10.81 22.10 4.29
C PRO A 179 10.11 21.14 3.32
N LEU A 180 8.78 21.15 3.38
CA LEU A 180 7.89 20.57 2.37
C LEU A 180 8.00 21.44 1.11
N TYR A 181 8.72 20.90 0.14
CA TYR A 181 8.75 21.22 -1.29
C TYR A 181 7.85 22.38 -1.77
N SER A 182 8.48 23.49 -2.16
CA SER A 182 7.89 24.49 -3.05
C SER A 182 7.74 23.89 -4.46
N PRO A 183 6.65 24.17 -5.20
CA PRO A 183 6.59 23.84 -6.62
C PRO A 183 7.70 24.57 -7.36
N ASN A 184 8.50 23.84 -8.14
CA ASN A 184 9.48 24.42 -9.06
C ASN A 184 8.72 25.14 -10.20
N PRO A 185 8.88 26.47 -10.39
CA PRO A 185 8.19 27.20 -11.44
C PRO A 185 8.79 27.00 -12.84
N ASP A 186 9.96 26.35 -12.95
CA ASP A 186 10.64 26.19 -14.23
C ASP A 186 10.50 24.76 -14.75
N GLY A 187 9.62 24.59 -15.75
CA GLY A 187 9.31 23.35 -16.46
C GLY A 187 10.48 22.78 -17.27
N LYS A 188 11.54 22.34 -16.59
CA LYS A 188 12.57 21.47 -17.16
C LYS A 188 12.51 20.10 -16.51
N THR A 189 12.24 19.10 -17.34
CA THR A 189 12.38 17.66 -17.07
C THR A 189 13.82 17.39 -16.61
N ALA A 190 13.97 16.73 -15.47
CA ALA A 190 15.26 16.18 -15.07
C ALA A 190 15.47 14.85 -15.82
N ASP A 191 16.62 14.76 -16.50
CA ASP A 191 17.16 13.56 -17.14
C ASP A 191 17.39 12.40 -16.15
#